data_AF-A0A7C5UG97-F1
#
_entry.id   AF-A0A7C5UG97-F1
#
_cell.length_a   1.000
_cell.length_b   1.000
_cell.length_c   1.000
_cell.angle_alpha   90.00
_cell.angle_beta   90.00
_cell.angle_gamma   90.00
#
_symmetry.space_group_name_H-M   'P 1'
#
loop_
_entity.id
_entity.type
_entity.pdbx_description
1 polymer ?
#
loop_
_entity_poly.entity_id
_entity_poly.type
_entity_poly.pdbx_seq_one_letter_code
_entity_poly.pdbx_strand_id
1 'polypeptide(L)' 'NLDLKTGKEIIELLKELNQEKGVTIISATHDLKMIDVSDRVIWIRDGQISRIEDRSKIRVEAALEVEEALMEGELPTTP' A
#
# COMPACT_ATOMS: atom_id res chain seq x y z
N ASN A 1 7.16 -11.67 -6.39
CA ASN A 1 8.26 -12.06 -7.31
C ASN A 1 9.51 -11.18 -7.18
N LEU A 2 9.70 -10.49 -6.06
CA LEU A 2 10.92 -9.76 -5.70
C LEU A 2 11.41 -10.33 -4.37
N ASP A 3 12.71 -10.56 -4.26
CA ASP A 3 13.34 -11.06 -3.04
C ASP A 3 13.24 -10.00 -1.93
N LEU A 4 12.98 -10.41 -0.67
CA LEU A 4 12.63 -9.51 0.44
C LEU A 4 13.65 -8.40 0.69
N LYS A 5 14.93 -8.69 0.41
CA LYS A 5 16.04 -7.75 0.57
C LYS A 5 16.06 -6.70 -0.54
N THR A 6 15.98 -7.14 -1.79
CA THR A 6 15.97 -6.26 -2.97
C THR A 6 14.74 -5.36 -3.01
N GLY A 7 13.58 -5.87 -2.57
CA GLY A 7 12.36 -5.06 -2.46
C GLY A 7 12.54 -3.86 -1.52
N LYS A 8 13.21 -4.06 -0.38
CA LYS A 8 13.46 -2.98 0.58
C LYS A 8 14.37 -1.89 0.02
N GLU A 9 15.45 -2.28 -0.66
CA GLU A 9 16.39 -1.33 -1.30
C GLU A 9 15.68 -0.47 -2.37
N ILE A 10 14.77 -1.06 -3.15
CA ILE A 10 13.97 -0.32 -4.14
C ILE A 10 13.02 0.67 -3.44
N ILE A 11 12.35 0.24 -2.38
CA ILE A 11 11.42 1.07 -1.61
C ILE A 11 12.15 2.29 -1.00
N GLU A 12 13.34 2.08 -0.44
CA GLU A 12 14.19 3.15 0.10
C GLU A 12 14.62 4.13 -0.99
N LEU A 13 15.08 3.63 -2.14
CA LEU A 13 15.45 4.47 -3.28
C LEU A 13 14.27 5.33 -3.78
N LEU A 14 13.08 4.74 -3.90
CA LEU A 14 11.89 5.48 -4.32
C LEU A 14 11.56 6.59 -3.31
N LYS A 15 11.64 6.30 -2.00
CA LYS A 15 11.42 7.29 -0.95
C LYS A 15 12.43 8.45 -1.04
N GLU A 16 13.71 8.15 -1.22
CA GLU A 16 14.75 9.16 -1.40
C GLU A 16 14.48 10.04 -2.62
N LEU A 17 14.11 9.46 -3.76
CA LEU A 17 13.76 10.22 -4.96
C LEU A 17 12.59 11.17 -4.70
N ASN A 18 11.53 10.71 -4.04
CA ASN A 18 10.40 11.56 -3.69
C ASN A 18 10.81 12.73 -2.78
N GLN A 19 11.59 12.46 -1.73
CA GLN A 19 11.97 13.48 -0.73
C GLN A 19 13.02 14.46 -1.24
N GLU A 20 14.05 13.99 -1.94
CA GLU A 20 15.16 14.83 -2.38
C GLU A 20 14.86 15.58 -3.67
N LYS A 21 14.13 14.94 -4.61
CA LYS A 21 13.85 15.52 -5.93
C LYS A 21 12.44 16.06 -6.06
N GLY A 22 11.58 15.88 -5.05
CA GLY A 22 10.21 16.36 -5.06
C GLY A 22 9.33 15.70 -6.14
N VAL A 23 9.69 14.50 -6.59
CA VAL A 23 8.94 13.80 -7.64
C VAL A 23 7.77 13.02 -7.07
N THR A 24 6.64 13.00 -7.79
CA THR A 24 5.49 12.15 -7.43
C THR A 24 5.75 10.71 -7.85
N ILE A 25 5.52 9.76 -6.94
CA ILE A 25 5.67 8.33 -7.19
C ILE A 25 4.32 7.65 -7.05
N ILE A 26 3.94 6.88 -8.07
CA ILE A 26 2.76 6.01 -8.05
C ILE A 26 3.26 4.59 -8.22
N SER A 27 2.90 3.72 -7.28
CA SER A 27 3.26 2.30 -7.30
C SER A 27 2.00 1.45 -7.16
N ALA A 28 1.91 0.40 -7.96
CA ALA A 28 0.89 -0.63 -7.85
C ALA A 28 1.59 -1.93 -7.42
N THR A 29 1.36 -2.35 -6.17
CA THR A 29 2.04 -3.51 -5.58
C THR A 29 1.13 -4.22 -4.59
N HIS A 30 1.42 -5.51 -4.36
CA HIS A 30 0.86 -6.32 -3.28
C HIS A 30 1.80 -6.37 -2.06
N ASP A 31 2.98 -5.73 -2.13
CA ASP A 31 3.89 -5.66 -1.00
C ASP A 31 3.42 -4.57 -0.01
N LEU A 32 2.88 -5.01 1.13
CA LEU A 32 2.41 -4.12 2.19
C LEU A 32 3.52 -3.23 2.76
N LYS A 33 4.80 -3.57 2.60
CA LYS A 33 5.91 -2.68 3.00
C LYS A 33 5.91 -1.36 2.24
N MET A 34 5.33 -1.33 1.04
CA MET A 34 5.20 -0.09 0.28
C MET A 34 4.22 0.87 0.94
N ILE A 35 3.23 0.35 1.69
CA ILE A 35 2.30 1.17 2.46
C ILE A 35 3.07 2.02 3.46
N ASP A 36 4.08 1.47 4.14
CA ASP A 36 4.87 2.19 5.15
C ASP A 36 5.55 3.47 4.64
N VAL A 37 5.90 3.51 3.36
CA VAL A 37 6.57 4.68 2.75
C VAL A 37 5.66 5.51 1.85
N SER A 38 4.41 5.11 1.68
CA SER A 38 3.45 5.82 0.82
C SER A 38 2.70 6.87 1.62
N ASP A 39 2.44 8.04 1.03
CA ASP A 39 1.62 9.08 1.67
C ASP A 39 0.13 8.75 1.65
N ARG A 40 -0.32 8.08 0.58
CA ARG A 40 -1.71 7.69 0.33
C ARG A 40 -1.78 6.31 -0.30
N VAL A 41 -2.79 5.55 0.09
CA VAL A 41 -3.12 4.25 -0.48
C VAL A 41 -4.50 4.30 -1.13
N ILE A 42 -4.58 3.75 -2.35
CA ILE A 42 -5.81 3.65 -3.11
C ILE A 42 -6.08 2.16 -3.34
N TRP A 43 -7.20 1.69 -2.82
CA TRP A 43 -7.66 0.32 -3.02
C TRP A 43 -8.55 0.26 -4.26
N ILE A 44 -8.18 -0.61 -5.19
CA ILE A 44 -8.92 -0.82 -6.44
C ILE A 44 -9.48 -2.24 -6.45
N ARG A 45 -10.76 -2.38 -6.74
CA ARG A 45 -11.47 -3.65 -6.88
C ARG A 45 -12.37 -3.58 -8.10
N ASP A 46 -12.32 -4.61 -8.95
CA ASP A 46 -13.17 -4.72 -10.15
C ASP A 46 -13.13 -3.47 -11.05
N GLY A 47 -11.95 -2.86 -11.17
CA GLY A 47 -11.72 -1.65 -11.96
C GLY A 47 -12.27 -0.35 -11.35
N GLN A 48 -12.80 -0.41 -10.12
CA GLN A 48 -13.33 0.74 -9.40
C GLN A 48 -12.50 1.03 -8.15
N ILE A 49 -12.46 2.31 -7.75
CA ILE A 49 -11.84 2.71 -6.49
C ILE A 49 -12.78 2.29 -5.36
N SER A 50 -12.32 1.38 -4.52
CA SER A 50 -13.05 0.90 -3.34
C SER A 50 -12.83 1.85 -2.15
N ARG A 51 -11.59 2.30 -1.94
CA ARG A 51 -11.21 3.11 -0.77
C ARG A 51 -9.99 3.96 -1.04
N ILE A 52 -9.92 5.14 -0.44
CA ILE A 52 -8.76 6.05 -0.47
C ILE A 52 -8.42 6.44 0.96
N GLU A 53 -7.18 6.23 1.37
CA GLU A 53 -6.73 6.54 2.73
C GLU A 53 -5.36 7.19 2.74
N ASP A 54 -5.20 8.18 3.61
CA ASP A 54 -3.88 8.70 3.94
C ASP A 54 -3.18 7.74 4.90
N ARG A 55 -1.85 7.68 4.83
CA ARG A 55 -1.05 6.73 5.60
C ARG A 55 -1.33 6.75 7.10
N SER A 56 -1.61 7.93 7.65
CA SER A 56 -1.89 8.15 9.08
C SER A 56 -3.14 7.43 9.58
N LYS A 57 -4.05 7.05 8.69
CA LYS A 57 -5.31 6.35 9.02
C LYS A 57 -5.20 4.83 8.88
N ILE A 58 -4.11 4.33 8.28
CA ILE A 58 -3.94 2.91 7.97
C ILE A 58 -3.22 2.21 9.13
N ARG A 59 -3.92 1.31 9.84
CA ARG A 59 -3.29 0.33 10.73
C ARG A 59 -2.91 -0.91 9.92
N VAL A 60 -1.63 -1.29 9.91
CA VAL A 60 -1.13 -2.42 9.09
C VAL A 60 -1.78 -3.75 9.47
N GLU A 61 -2.10 -3.94 10.76
CA GLU A 61 -2.89 -5.08 11.26
C GLU A 61 -4.29 -5.12 10.62
N ALA A 62 -4.97 -3.97 10.54
CA ALA A 62 -6.28 -3.87 9.90
C ALA A 62 -6.20 -4.02 8.37
N ALA A 63 -5.09 -3.65 7.74
CA ALA A 63 -4.89 -3.82 6.30
C ALA A 63 -4.77 -5.32 5.91
N LEU A 64 -4.13 -6.13 6.75
CA LEU A 64 -4.06 -7.58 6.58
C LEU A 64 -5.44 -8.24 6.75
N GLU A 65 -6.21 -7.84 7.75
CA GLU A 65 -7.61 -8.30 7.94
C GLU A 65 -8.49 -7.95 6.73
N VAL A 66 -8.29 -6.76 6.15
CA VAL A 66 -8.98 -6.34 4.92
C VAL A 66 -8.57 -7.20 3.73
N GLU A 67 -7.29 -7.51 3.57
CA GLU A 67 -6.80 -8.37 2.48
C GLU A 67 -7.38 -9.79 2.58
N GLU A 68 -7.40 -10.37 3.79
CA GLU A 68 -7.98 -11.69 4.06
C GLU A 68 -9.49 -11.70 3.78
N ALA A 69 -10.24 -10.72 4.31
CA ALA A 69 -11.67 -10.57 4.04
C ALA A 69 -11.97 -10.39 2.54
N LEU A 70 -11.16 -9.60 1.82
CA LEU A 70 -11.31 -9.41 0.37
C LEU A 70 -11.03 -10.68 -0.43
N MET A 71 -10.09 -11.52 -0.01
CA MET A 71 -9.84 -12.83 -0.62
C MET A 71 -11.00 -13.81 -0.37
N GLU A 72 -11.65 -13.72 0.79
CA GLU A 72 -12.84 -14.52 1.13
C GLU A 72 -14.14 -13.96 0.53
N GLY A 73 -14.11 -12.78 -0.08
CA GLY A 73 -15.27 -12.14 -0.68
C GLY A 73 -16.20 -11.44 0.33
N GLU A 74 -15.78 -11.33 1.59
CA GLU A 74 -16.49 -10.57 2.63
C GLU A 74 -16.03 -9.11 2.63
N LEU A 75 -16.97 -8.17 2.73
CA LEU A 75 -16.63 -6.77 2.96
C LEU A 75 -16.10 -6.63 4.40
N PRO A 76 -14.93 -6.02 4.63
CA PRO A 76 -14.43 -5.80 5.97
C PRO A 76 -15.45 -4.96 6.75
N THR A 77 -15.97 -5.50 7.85
CA THR A 77 -17.01 -4.85 8.67
C THR A 77 -16.43 -4.01 9.81
N THR A 78 -15.11 -3.83 9.85
CA THR A 78 -14.46 -3.02 10.88
C THR A 78 -14.80 -1.53 10.71
N PRO A 79 -15.14 -0.80 11.79
CA PRO A 79 -15.56 0.62 11.74
C PRO A 79 -14.50 1.60 11.21
#